data_AF-C4B6A2-F1
#
_entry.id   AF-C4B6A2-F1
#
_cell.length_a   1.000
_cell.length_b   1.000
_cell.length_c   1.000
_cell.angle_alpha   90.00
_cell.angle_beta   90.00
_cell.angle_gamma   90.00
#
_symmetry.space_group_name_H-M   'P 1'
#
loop_
_entity.id
_entity.type
_entity.pdbx_description
1 polymer ?
#
loop_
_entity_poly.entity_id
_entity_poly.type
_entity_poly.pdbx_seq_one_letter_code
_entity_poly.pdbx_strand_id
1 'polypeptide(L)'
;MIKRLNCWCKNLSAPVIYNISVINYIDLCIKFILQYNVDDKTITKNCDIKKGEKKGFFLPKKSCNVCLNILDCSLYTTRLIHHECVEERNNICYHIQGTPKHPTCIKKIC
;
A
#
# COMPACT_ATOMS: atom_id res chain seq x y z
N MET A 1 12.53 -18.07 12.68
CA MET A 1 13.24 -17.49 11.52
C MET A 1 12.36 -16.42 10.89
N ILE A 2 12.57 -15.13 11.19
CA ILE A 2 11.75 -14.04 10.64
C ILE A 2 12.10 -13.90 9.15
N LYS A 3 11.19 -14.30 8.25
CA LYS A 3 11.33 -13.96 6.81
C LYS A 3 11.40 -12.44 6.73
N ARG A 4 12.52 -11.89 6.24
CA ARG A 4 12.62 -10.45 5.99
C ARG A 4 11.55 -10.07 4.98
N LEU A 5 10.49 -9.39 5.44
CA LEU A 5 9.51 -8.76 4.58
C LEU A 5 10.21 -7.60 3.87
N ASN A 6 10.78 -7.88 2.71
CA ASN A 6 11.45 -6.87 1.90
C ASN A 6 10.45 -6.25 0.91
N CYS A 7 10.58 -4.95 0.70
CA CYS A 7 9.93 -4.28 -0.43
C CYS A 7 10.35 -4.95 -1.73
N TRP A 8 9.40 -5.10 -2.66
CA TRP A 8 9.74 -5.58 -3.99
C TRP A 8 10.24 -4.39 -4.78
N CYS A 9 11.51 -4.05 -4.59
CA CYS A 9 12.23 -3.10 -5.44
C CYS A 9 12.84 -3.79 -6.67
N LYS A 10 12.16 -4.80 -7.23
CA LYS A 10 12.64 -5.40 -8.49
C LYS A 10 12.30 -4.42 -9.60
N ASN A 11 13.31 -3.95 -10.32
CA ASN A 11 13.15 -3.41 -11.67
C ASN A 11 12.49 -4.51 -12.49
N LEU A 12 11.16 -4.46 -12.63
CA LEU A 12 10.50 -5.23 -13.67
C LEU A 12 11.06 -4.66 -14.97
N SER A 13 11.78 -5.48 -15.72
CA SER A 13 12.36 -5.16 -17.03
C SER A 13 11.29 -4.80 -18.09
N ALA A 14 10.02 -4.66 -17.70
CA ALA A 14 8.92 -4.21 -18.52
C ALA A 14 8.52 -2.77 -18.11
N PRO A 15 8.64 -1.77 -19.01
CA PRO A 15 8.37 -0.35 -18.73
C PRO A 15 6.87 0.02 -18.54
N VAL A 16 6.02 -0.96 -18.19
CA VAL A 16 4.57 -0.90 -18.40
C VAL A 16 3.76 -0.76 -17.10
N ILE A 17 4.32 -1.15 -15.96
CA ILE A 17 3.62 -1.21 -14.66
C ILE A 17 4.53 -0.77 -13.50
N TYR A 18 3.97 -0.03 -12.54
CA TYR A 18 4.60 0.20 -11.24
C TYR A 18 3.74 -0.40 -10.13
N ASN A 19 4.35 -0.75 -9.01
CA ASN A 19 3.71 -1.44 -7.90
C ASN A 19 3.60 -0.53 -6.69
N ILE A 20 2.39 -0.45 -6.12
CA ILE A 20 2.19 0.11 -4.78
C ILE A 20 1.89 -1.05 -3.83
N SER A 21 2.72 -1.18 -2.79
CA SER A 21 2.60 -2.24 -1.80
C SER A 21 2.62 -1.71 -0.37
N VAL A 22 2.03 -2.48 0.53
CA VAL A 22 1.99 -2.21 1.97
C VAL A 22 2.51 -3.46 2.70
N ILE A 23 3.39 -3.24 3.67
CA ILE A 23 3.87 -4.25 4.60
C ILE A 23 3.37 -3.89 5.99
N ASN A 24 2.77 -4.85 6.68
CA ASN A 24 2.26 -4.65 8.02
C ASN A 24 3.16 -5.34 9.06
N TYR A 25 3.86 -4.56 9.89
CA TYR A 25 4.69 -5.07 10.98
C TYR A 25 3.98 -5.04 12.34
N ILE A 26 2.85 -4.33 12.45
CA ILE A 26 2.14 -4.17 13.72
C ILE A 26 1.09 -5.25 13.92
N ASP A 27 0.74 -5.49 15.19
CA ASP A 27 -0.30 -6.43 15.60
C ASP A 27 -1.69 -5.82 15.47
N LEU A 28 -2.05 -5.47 14.24
CA LEU A 28 -3.28 -4.80 13.87
C LEU A 28 -3.70 -5.31 12.49
N CYS A 29 -4.97 -5.64 12.28
CA CYS A 29 -5.48 -5.85 10.92
C CYS A 29 -5.64 -4.48 10.26
N ILE A 30 -5.04 -4.29 9.08
CA ILE A 30 -5.19 -3.05 8.32
C ILE A 30 -5.89 -3.32 6.99
N LYS A 31 -6.69 -2.37 6.53
CA LYS A 31 -7.29 -2.35 5.20
C LYS A 31 -6.52 -1.39 4.31
N PHE A 32 -5.95 -1.91 3.24
CA PHE A 32 -5.31 -1.13 2.18
C PHE A 32 -6.29 -0.92 1.04
N ILE A 33 -6.61 0.34 0.73
CA ILE A 33 -7.48 0.75 -0.37
C ILE A 33 -6.63 1.58 -1.33
N LEU A 34 -6.68 1.26 -2.62
CA LEU A 34 -6.00 1.96 -3.69
C LEU A 34 -7.02 2.35 -4.76
N GLN A 35 -7.06 3.62 -5.12
CA GLN A 35 -7.93 4.16 -6.16
C GLN A 35 -7.08 4.88 -7.21
N TYR A 36 -7.45 4.74 -8.47
CA TYR A 36 -6.77 5.40 -9.58
C TYR A 36 -7.67 5.43 -10.82
N ASN A 37 -7.37 6.33 -11.76
CA ASN A 37 -8.10 6.46 -13.01
C ASN A 37 -7.32 5.85 -14.18
N VAL A 38 -8.02 5.18 -15.10
CA VAL A 38 -7.49 4.65 -16.37
C VAL A 38 -8.56 4.81 -17.44
N ASP A 39 -8.24 5.47 -18.56
CA ASP A 39 -9.18 5.72 -19.67
C ASP A 39 -10.54 6.24 -19.19
N ASP A 40 -10.53 7.30 -18.37
CA ASP A 40 -11.71 7.93 -17.76
C ASP A 40 -12.54 7.04 -16.81
N LYS A 41 -12.04 5.85 -16.45
CA LYS A 41 -12.66 4.96 -15.46
C LYS A 41 -11.90 4.97 -14.15
N THR A 42 -12.63 5.12 -13.04
CA THR A 42 -12.06 4.94 -11.70
C THR A 42 -12.02 3.46 -11.33
N ILE A 43 -10.83 2.99 -10.96
CA ILE A 43 -10.56 1.64 -10.48
C ILE A 43 -10.30 1.73 -8.98
N THR A 44 -10.97 0.87 -8.21
CA THR A 44 -10.73 0.72 -6.76
C THR A 44 -10.30 -0.71 -6.48
N LYS A 45 -9.16 -0.88 -5.80
CA LYS A 45 -8.66 -2.16 -5.29
C LYS A 45 -8.54 -2.06 -3.79
N ASN A 46 -8.91 -3.11 -3.07
CA ASN A 46 -8.69 -3.16 -1.63
C ASN A 46 -8.37 -4.57 -1.15
N CYS A 47 -7.71 -4.65 0.00
CA CYS A 47 -7.41 -5.91 0.69
C CYS A 47 -7.13 -5.66 2.16
N ASP A 48 -7.39 -6.67 2.98
CA ASP A 48 -6.95 -6.69 4.37
C ASP A 48 -5.53 -7.29 4.46
N ILE A 49 -4.72 -6.79 5.39
CA ILE A 49 -3.32 -7.15 5.59
C ILE A 49 -3.10 -7.42 7.09
N LYS A 50 -2.81 -8.67 7.44
CA LYS A 50 -2.50 -9.06 8.82
C LYS A 50 -1.05 -8.77 9.17
N LYS A 51 -0.71 -8.86 10.46
CA LYS A 51 0.67 -8.77 10.95
C LYS A 51 1.58 -9.73 10.21
N GLY A 52 2.72 -9.23 9.76
CA GLY A 52 3.72 -10.01 9.03
C GLY A 52 3.34 -10.29 7.58
N GLU A 53 2.26 -9.71 7.07
CA GLU A 53 1.87 -9.83 5.66
C GLU A 53 2.31 -8.63 4.84
N LYS A 54 2.38 -8.88 3.53
CA LYS A 54 2.60 -7.88 2.50
C LYS A 54 1.57 -8.08 1.40
N LYS A 55 0.95 -7.00 0.96
CA LYS A 55 0.07 -6.98 -0.22
C LYS A 55 0.43 -5.80 -1.10
N GLY A 56 0.12 -5.90 -2.39
CA GLY A 56 0.40 -4.84 -3.33
C GLY A 56 -0.41 -5.02 -4.60
N PHE A 57 -0.53 -3.93 -5.34
CA PHE A 57 -1.22 -3.90 -6.62
C PHE A 57 -0.28 -3.32 -7.67
N PHE A 58 -0.28 -3.94 -8.85
CA PHE A 58 0.31 -3.36 -10.04
C PHE A 58 -0.67 -2.38 -10.68
N LEU A 59 -0.15 -1.21 -11.04
CA LEU A 59 -0.86 -0.14 -11.72
C LEU A 59 -0.32 -0.02 -13.16
N PRO A 60 -1.20 0.11 -14.16
CA PRO A 60 -0.80 0.49 -15.51
C PRO A 60 -0.08 1.85 -15.55
N LYS A 61 0.89 2.05 -16.45
CA LYS A 61 1.60 3.34 -16.61
C LYS A 61 0.69 4.55 -16.87
N LYS A 62 -0.45 4.31 -17.53
CA LYS A 62 -1.46 5.34 -17.83
C LYS A 62 -2.35 5.71 -16.64
N SER A 63 -2.15 5.09 -15.48
CA SER A 63 -2.90 5.42 -14.28
C SER A 63 -2.61 6.86 -13.86
N CYS A 64 -3.66 7.61 -13.57
CA CYS A 64 -3.60 8.97 -13.00
C CYS A 64 -4.48 9.06 -11.75
N ASN A 65 -4.37 10.17 -11.02
CA ASN A 65 -5.13 10.42 -9.79
C ASN A 65 -5.04 9.25 -8.80
N VAL A 66 -3.84 8.72 -8.62
CA VAL A 66 -3.60 7.55 -7.77
C VAL A 66 -3.64 8.00 -6.33
N CYS A 67 -4.59 7.50 -5.55
CA CYS A 67 -4.66 7.76 -4.13
C CYS A 67 -4.84 6.47 -3.36
N LEU A 68 -4.36 6.45 -2.13
CA LEU A 68 -4.49 5.30 -1.24
C LEU A 68 -4.92 5.71 0.15
N ASN A 69 -5.60 4.77 0.80
CA ASN A 69 -5.93 4.83 2.21
C ASN A 69 -5.44 3.55 2.87
N ILE A 70 -4.84 3.69 4.04
CA ILE A 70 -4.51 2.59 4.93
C ILE A 70 -5.29 2.83 6.21
N LEU A 71 -6.18 1.90 6.54
CA LEU A 71 -7.10 2.00 7.65
C LEU A 71 -6.80 0.90 8.67
N ASP A 72 -7.01 1.19 9.94
CA ASP A 72 -7.22 0.19 10.97
C ASP A 72 -8.59 -0.47 10.75
N CYS A 73 -8.64 -1.80 10.65
CA CYS A 73 -9.89 -2.56 10.55
C CYS A 73 -10.01 -3.66 11.62
N SER A 74 -9.25 -3.53 12.71
CA SER A 74 -9.20 -4.53 13.78
C SER A 74 -10.42 -4.56 14.70
N LEU A 75 -11.17 -3.46 14.76
CA LEU A 75 -12.33 -3.27 15.64
C LEU A 75 -13.55 -2.73 14.85
N TYR A 76 -14.67 -2.53 15.54
CA TYR A 76 -15.91 -1.95 14.97
C TYR A 76 -15.76 -0.51 14.46
N THR A 77 -14.61 0.15 14.69
CA THR A 77 -14.32 1.49 14.19
C THR A 77 -13.15 1.45 13.23
N THR A 78 -13.33 2.02 12.04
CA THR A 78 -12.24 2.21 11.08
C THR A 78 -11.55 3.54 11.33
N ARG A 79 -10.27 3.49 11.69
CA ARG A 79 -9.43 4.68 11.88
C ARG A 79 -8.45 4.83 10.72
N LEU A 80 -8.35 6.04 10.15
CA LEU A 80 -7.34 6.33 9.14
C LEU A 80 -5.94 6.29 9.76
N ILE A 81 -5.05 5.50 9.17
CA ILE A 81 -3.63 5.45 9.52
C ILE A 81 -2.82 6.34 8.57
N HIS A 82 -3.11 6.24 7.26
CA HIS A 82 -2.40 6.99 6.23
C HIS A 82 -3.30 7.26 5.04
N HIS A 83 -3.23 8.47 4.49
CA HIS A 83 -3.80 8.84 3.21
C HIS A 83 -2.73 9.51 2.38
N GLU A 84 -2.70 9.21 1.08
CA GLU A 84 -1.81 9.88 0.15
C GLU A 84 -2.34 9.81 -1.27
N CYS A 85 -2.22 10.93 -1.99
CA CYS A 85 -2.30 10.94 -3.45
C CYS A 85 -0.89 10.93 -4.01
N VAL A 86 -0.57 9.85 -4.72
CA VAL A 86 0.76 9.50 -5.20
C VAL A 86 0.97 10.14 -6.57
N GLU A 87 1.96 11.02 -6.64
CA GLU A 87 2.38 11.66 -7.89
C GLU A 87 3.53 10.90 -8.58
N GLU A 88 4.32 10.14 -7.80
CA GLU A 88 5.48 9.43 -8.32
C GLU A 88 5.08 8.18 -9.10
N ARG A 89 5.74 7.96 -10.24
CA ARG A 89 5.56 6.76 -11.08
C ARG A 89 6.63 5.70 -10.82
N ASN A 90 6.97 5.52 -9.55
CA ASN A 90 7.98 4.57 -9.08
C ASN A 90 7.31 3.42 -8.32
N ASN A 91 8.09 2.37 -8.03
CA ASN A 91 7.59 1.33 -7.13
C ASN A 91 7.57 1.90 -5.72
N ILE A 92 6.45 1.80 -5.03
CA ILE A 92 6.32 2.35 -3.68
C ILE A 92 5.94 1.25 -2.71
N CYS A 93 6.56 1.31 -1.55
CA CYS A 93 6.36 0.37 -0.47
C CYS A 93 6.11 1.13 0.83
N TYR A 94 4.91 1.00 1.37
CA TYR A 94 4.50 1.59 2.63
C TYR A 94 4.72 0.59 3.77
N HIS A 95 5.49 0.98 4.77
CA HIS A 95 5.71 0.19 5.97
C HIS A 95 4.80 0.70 7.08
N ILE A 96 3.89 -0.16 7.56
CA ILE A 96 3.11 0.11 8.76
C ILE A 96 3.84 -0.48 9.96
N GLN A 97 4.30 0.39 10.86
CA GLN A 97 5.12 0.06 12.02
C GLN A 97 4.70 0.87 13.25
N GLY A 98 5.43 0.73 14.37
CA GLY A 98 5.07 1.36 15.64
C GLY A 98 4.26 0.41 16.52
N THR A 99 3.18 0.91 17.12
CA THR A 99 2.29 0.11 17.98
C THR A 99 0.85 0.14 17.47
N PRO A 100 -0.02 -0.82 17.83
CA PRO A 100 -1.44 -0.76 17.47
C PRO A 100 -2.13 0.55 17.89
N LYS A 101 -1.74 1.15 19.02
CA LYS A 101 -2.28 2.44 19.50
C LYS A 101 -1.76 3.63 18.68
N HIS A 102 -0.47 3.58 18.31
CA HIS A 102 0.23 4.62 17.56
C HIS A 102 0.88 4.02 16.30
N PRO A 103 0.09 3.69 15.28
CA PRO A 103 0.63 3.19 14.02
C PRO A 103 1.30 4.34 13.26
N THR A 104 2.39 4.04 12.57
CA THR A 104 3.11 4.99 11.73
C THR A 104 3.29 4.38 10.35
N CYS A 105 3.13 5.20 9.31
CA CYS A 105 3.38 4.82 7.93
C CYS A 105 4.71 5.42 7.46
N ILE A 106 5.61 4.59 6.94
CA ILE A 106 6.83 5.04 6.27
C ILE A 106 6.75 4.68 4.79
N LYS A 107 6.76 5.71 3.94
CA LYS A 107 6.90 5.57 2.48
C LYS A 107 8.34 5.25 2.13
N LYS A 108 8.56 4.24 1.28
CA LYS A 108 9.84 3.95 0.64
C LYS A 108 9.67 3.88 -0.85
N ILE A 109 10.46 4.68 -1.56
CA ILE A 109 10.57 4.62 -3.02
C ILE A 109 11.60 3.54 -3.38
N CYS A 110 11.18 2.71 -4.33
CA CYS A 110 11.94 1.71 -5.05
C CYS A 110 11.84 2.04 -6.56
#